data_AF-A0A662KRX9-F1
#
_entry.id   AF-A0A662KRX9-F1
#
_cell.length_a   1.000
_cell.length_b   1.000
_cell.length_c   1.000
_cell.angle_alpha   90.00
_cell.angle_beta   90.00
_cell.angle_gamma   90.00
#
_symmetry.space_group_name_H-M   'P 1'
#
loop_
_entity.id
_entity.type
_entity.pdbx_description
1 polymer ?
#
loop_
_entity_poly.entity_id
_entity_poly.type
_entity_poly.pdbx_seq_one_letter_code
_entity_poly.pdbx_strand_id
1 'polypeptide(L)'
;MKNWSRYMKKMGSNEPMEKTTLSIQQETDFYPLSTIPNDPESIVIVMKWLQYLVDKVGKSRVADVLNYYVDVGWITEEAKMKLLEYCEGITGREGSEAPASNLMAKDHIQSFLFIQKLMGSKVDEYFISRIERDIAKLTKNLDNLTLR
;
A
#
# COMPACT_ATOMS: atom_id res chain seq x y z
N MET A 1 14.98 -60.64 36.28
CA MET A 1 14.69 -59.21 36.54
C MET A 1 15.63 -58.37 35.69
N LYS A 2 15.12 -57.63 34.69
CA LYS A 2 15.97 -56.76 33.86
C LYS A 2 16.09 -55.39 34.54
N ASN A 3 17.33 -54.96 34.74
CA ASN A 3 17.73 -53.80 35.54
C ASN A 3 17.62 -52.52 34.70
N TRP A 4 16.67 -51.64 35.04
CA TRP A 4 16.27 -50.49 34.22
C TRP A 4 17.08 -49.20 34.49
N SER A 5 18.03 -49.21 35.43
CA SER A 5 18.83 -48.03 35.77
C SER A 5 19.82 -47.59 34.67
N ARG A 6 20.11 -48.43 33.67
CA ARG A 6 21.00 -48.08 32.55
C ARG A 6 20.29 -47.31 31.43
N TYR A 7 18.97 -47.42 31.30
CA TYR A 7 18.19 -46.73 30.27
C TYR A 7 17.88 -45.28 30.65
N MET A 8 17.66 -44.98 31.93
CA MET A 8 17.38 -43.60 32.36
C MET A 8 18.62 -42.70 32.39
N LYS A 9 19.84 -43.26 32.41
CA LYS A 9 21.08 -42.47 32.37
C LYS A 9 21.48 -42.00 30.96
N LYS A 10 20.77 -42.43 29.90
CA LYS A 10 21.01 -41.98 28.52
C LYS A 10 20.07 -40.85 28.05
N MET A 11 19.13 -40.42 28.91
CA MET A 11 18.25 -39.26 28.68
C MET A 11 18.80 -38.03 29.40
N GLY A 12 20.08 -37.73 29.17
CA GLY A 12 20.82 -36.65 29.82
C GLY A 12 21.67 -35.88 28.83
N SER A 13 21.10 -35.59 27.66
CA SER A 13 21.68 -34.72 26.62
C SER A 13 20.61 -34.51 25.55
N ASN A 14 19.56 -33.73 25.86
CA ASN A 14 18.69 -33.22 24.81
C ASN A 14 19.26 -31.87 24.35
N GLU A 15 20.02 -31.96 23.27
CA GLU A 15 20.26 -30.86 22.33
C GLU A 15 18.96 -30.07 22.12
N PRO A 16 18.99 -28.72 22.05
CA PRO A 16 17.81 -27.97 21.73
C PRO A 16 17.38 -28.34 20.31
N MET A 17 16.23 -29.01 20.23
CA MET A 17 15.49 -29.32 19.01
C MET A 17 15.55 -28.10 18.09
N GLU A 18 16.21 -28.28 16.95
CA GLU A 18 16.28 -27.30 15.87
C GLU A 18 14.85 -26.86 15.59
N LYS A 19 14.53 -25.61 15.97
CA LYS A 19 13.23 -25.03 15.66
C LYS A 19 13.18 -24.97 14.15
N THR A 20 12.52 -25.93 13.53
CA THR A 20 12.02 -25.83 12.17
C THR A 20 11.14 -24.60 12.15
N THR A 21 11.75 -23.47 11.79
CA THR A 21 11.07 -22.22 11.52
C THR A 21 10.21 -22.51 10.30
N LEU A 22 8.98 -22.97 10.55
CA LEU A 22 7.91 -22.92 9.57
C LEU A 22 7.85 -21.47 9.13
N SER A 23 8.27 -21.23 7.89
CA SER A 23 8.21 -19.93 7.25
C SER A 23 6.76 -19.48 7.28
N ILE A 24 6.43 -18.59 8.22
CA ILE A 24 5.20 -17.81 8.18
C ILE A 24 5.31 -17.03 6.88
N GLN A 25 4.57 -17.46 5.85
CA GLN A 25 4.28 -16.64 4.70
C GLN A 25 3.68 -15.36 5.28
N GLN A 26 4.37 -14.22 5.13
CA GLN A 26 3.82 -12.95 5.56
C GLN A 26 2.50 -12.76 4.80
N GLU A 27 1.38 -12.98 5.48
CA GLU A 27 0.11 -12.35 5.12
C GLU A 27 0.43 -10.86 5.10
N THR A 28 0.58 -10.30 3.90
CA THR A 28 0.67 -8.86 3.72
C THR A 28 -0.73 -8.34 3.98
N ASP A 29 -1.10 -8.22 5.25
CA ASP A 29 -2.36 -7.64 5.63
C ASP A 29 -2.43 -6.24 5.02
N PHE A 30 -3.37 -6.08 4.10
CA PHE A 30 -3.61 -4.81 3.45
C PHE A 30 -4.42 -3.95 4.42
N TYR A 31 -3.76 -2.99 5.07
CA TYR A 31 -4.40 -2.06 5.98
C TYR A 31 -4.65 -0.73 5.26
N PRO A 32 -5.86 -0.14 5.31
CA PRO A 32 -6.11 1.19 4.76
C PRO A 32 -5.35 2.26 5.53
N LEU A 33 -5.08 3.40 4.88
CA LEU A 33 -4.62 4.59 5.59
C LEU A 33 -5.74 5.08 6.54
N SER A 34 -5.50 4.92 7.84
CA SER A 34 -6.47 5.27 8.89
C SER A 34 -6.33 6.70 9.39
N THR A 35 -5.09 7.21 9.44
CA THR A 35 -4.78 8.54 9.97
C THR A 35 -3.69 9.19 9.13
N ILE A 36 -3.75 10.52 8.98
CA ILE A 36 -2.68 11.30 8.37
C ILE A 36 -1.61 11.58 9.44
N PRO A 37 -0.35 11.14 9.26
CA PRO A 37 0.72 11.46 10.19
C PRO A 37 0.98 12.98 10.23
N ASN A 38 1.26 13.51 11.42
CA ASN A 38 1.42 14.95 11.63
C ASN A 38 2.90 15.41 11.60
N ASP A 39 3.76 14.68 10.89
CA ASP A 39 5.15 15.09 10.66
C ASP A 39 5.26 15.98 9.41
N PRO A 40 6.31 16.82 9.30
CA PRO A 40 6.47 17.73 8.18
C PRO A 40 6.53 17.06 6.80
N GLU A 41 7.10 15.86 6.70
CA GLU A 41 7.19 15.13 5.43
C GLU A 41 5.79 14.71 4.98
N SER A 42 5.00 14.12 5.88
CA SER A 42 3.62 13.70 5.62
C SER A 42 2.72 14.86 5.22
N ILE A 43 2.85 16.02 5.87
CA ILE A 43 2.09 17.23 5.50
C ILE A 43 2.42 17.67 4.06
N VAL A 44 3.70 17.71 3.70
CA VAL A 44 4.12 18.07 2.32
C VAL A 44 3.56 17.06 1.31
N ILE A 45 3.56 15.77 1.64
CA ILE A 45 3.01 14.71 0.79
C ILE A 45 1.51 14.91 0.58
N VAL A 46 0.74 15.13 1.65
CA VAL A 46 -0.72 15.37 1.56
C VAL A 46 -1.03 16.59 0.69
N MET A 47 -0.33 17.71 0.91
CA MET A 47 -0.56 18.92 0.13
C MET A 47 -0.29 18.71 -1.36
N LYS A 48 0.81 18.01 -1.71
CA LYS A 48 1.13 17.67 -3.11
C LYS A 48 0.11 16.71 -3.72
N TRP A 49 -0.34 15.72 -2.96
CA TRP A 49 -1.33 14.76 -3.43
C TRP A 49 -2.68 15.42 -3.71
N LEU A 50 -3.16 16.24 -2.78
CA LEU A 50 -4.44 16.93 -2.94
C LEU A 50 -4.38 17.98 -4.05
N GLN A 51 -3.28 18.73 -4.20
CA GLN A 51 -3.10 19.63 -5.35
C GLN A 51 -3.18 18.86 -6.66
N TYR A 52 -2.53 17.69 -6.73
CA TYR A 52 -2.59 16.83 -7.90
C TYR A 52 -4.02 16.38 -8.22
N LEU A 53 -4.82 16.00 -7.21
CA LEU A 53 -6.23 15.66 -7.43
C LEU A 53 -7.04 16.87 -7.89
N VAL A 54 -6.85 18.04 -7.27
CA VAL A 54 -7.51 19.29 -7.67
C VAL A 54 -7.17 19.65 -9.11
N ASP A 55 -5.93 19.48 -9.56
CA ASP A 55 -5.51 19.75 -10.94
C ASP A 55 -6.17 18.79 -11.95
N LYS A 56 -6.52 17.57 -11.52
CA LYS A 56 -7.11 16.53 -12.37
C LYS A 56 -8.61 16.62 -12.48
N VAL A 57 -9.29 16.78 -11.35
CA VAL A 57 -10.75 16.69 -11.25
C VAL A 57 -11.38 17.95 -10.68
N GLY A 58 -10.64 19.03 -10.45
CA GLY A 58 -11.15 20.22 -9.80
C GLY A 58 -11.48 20.01 -8.32
N LYS A 59 -11.50 21.10 -7.55
CA LYS A 59 -11.71 21.05 -6.09
C LYS A 59 -13.04 20.40 -5.69
N SER A 60 -14.12 20.70 -6.42
CA SER A 60 -15.47 20.22 -6.11
C SER A 60 -15.63 18.70 -6.15
N ARG A 61 -14.76 17.98 -6.87
CA ARG A 61 -14.85 16.51 -7.04
C ARG A 61 -13.76 15.72 -6.34
N VAL A 62 -12.88 16.38 -5.59
CA VAL A 62 -11.91 15.66 -4.74
C VAL A 62 -12.67 14.75 -3.76
N ALA A 63 -13.80 15.21 -3.21
CA ALA A 63 -14.63 14.39 -2.32
C ALA A 63 -15.11 13.09 -2.98
N ASP A 64 -15.56 13.13 -4.25
CA ASP A 64 -16.01 11.95 -4.98
C ASP A 64 -14.87 10.94 -5.19
N VAL A 65 -13.67 11.43 -5.52
CA VAL A 65 -12.48 10.58 -5.68
C VAL A 65 -12.06 9.94 -4.35
N LEU A 66 -12.10 10.70 -3.26
CA LEU A 66 -11.78 10.15 -1.94
C LEU A 66 -12.84 9.15 -1.46
N ASN A 67 -14.12 9.36 -1.78
CA ASN A 67 -15.18 8.36 -1.53
C ASN A 67 -14.86 7.04 -2.23
N TYR A 68 -14.47 7.10 -3.52
CA TYR A 68 -14.03 5.90 -4.23
C TYR A 68 -12.84 5.19 -3.54
N TYR A 69 -11.88 5.95 -2.98
CA TYR A 69 -10.76 5.37 -2.23
C TYR A 69 -11.16 4.76 -0.88
N VAL A 70 -12.24 5.23 -0.26
CA VAL A 70 -12.87 4.56 0.88
C VAL A 70 -13.51 3.25 0.43
N ASP A 71 -14.29 3.30 -0.67
CA ASP A 71 -15.03 2.14 -1.18
C ASP A 71 -14.10 0.97 -1.58
N VAL A 72 -12.94 1.25 -2.19
CA VAL A 72 -11.94 0.21 -2.52
C VAL A 72 -11.00 -0.14 -1.37
N GLY A 73 -11.16 0.49 -0.21
CA GLY A 73 -10.41 0.18 1.02
C GLY A 73 -8.98 0.71 1.05
N TRP A 74 -8.63 1.75 0.28
CA TRP A 74 -7.30 2.35 0.32
C TRP A 74 -7.13 3.34 1.48
N ILE A 75 -8.21 4.03 1.84
CA ILE A 75 -8.27 4.95 2.99
C ILE A 75 -9.52 4.65 3.82
N THR A 76 -9.50 5.08 5.08
CA THR A 76 -10.68 5.06 5.95
C THR A 76 -11.51 6.33 5.80
N GLU A 77 -12.73 6.31 6.35
CA GLU A 77 -13.60 7.49 6.41
C GLU A 77 -12.95 8.60 7.27
N GLU A 78 -12.24 8.24 8.33
CA GLU A 78 -11.50 9.17 9.20
C GLU A 78 -10.37 9.88 8.43
N ALA A 79 -9.59 9.12 7.65
CA ALA A 79 -8.57 9.69 6.79
C ALA A 79 -9.17 10.60 5.72
N LYS A 80 -10.31 10.21 5.12
CA LYS A 80 -11.04 11.07 4.17
C LYS A 80 -11.42 12.41 4.78
N MET A 81 -12.05 12.41 5.95
CA MET A 81 -12.43 13.65 6.63
C MET A 81 -11.22 14.56 6.83
N LYS A 82 -10.09 13.99 7.28
CA LYS A 82 -8.86 14.77 7.47
C LYS A 82 -8.29 15.33 6.17
N LEU A 83 -8.33 14.57 5.09
CA LEU A 83 -7.90 15.01 3.76
C LEU A 83 -8.77 16.15 3.22
N LEU A 84 -10.09 16.12 3.47
CA LEU A 84 -11.00 17.19 3.08
C LEU A 84 -10.68 18.49 3.83
N GLU A 85 -10.33 18.44 5.12
CA GLU A 85 -9.87 19.62 5.86
C GLU A 85 -8.63 20.27 5.20
N TYR A 86 -7.66 19.47 4.77
CA TYR A 86 -6.50 19.99 4.03
C TYR A 86 -6.88 20.56 2.67
N CYS A 87 -7.86 19.94 1.99
CA CYS A 87 -8.31 20.36 0.66
C CYS A 87 -8.94 21.76 0.68
N GLU A 88 -9.53 22.20 1.80
CA GLU A 88 -10.10 23.53 1.94
C GLU A 88 -9.04 24.64 1.71
N GLY A 89 -7.79 24.41 2.14
CA GLY A 89 -6.68 25.34 1.97
C GLY A 89 -6.11 25.40 0.55
N ILE A 90 -6.57 24.54 -0.37
CA ILE A 90 -6.05 24.45 -1.74
C ILE A 90 -6.90 25.29 -2.67
N THR A 91 -6.23 26.16 -3.44
CA THR A 91 -6.84 26.93 -4.51
C THR A 91 -6.83 26.10 -5.80
N GLY A 92 -8.00 25.93 -6.42
CA GLY A 92 -8.14 25.25 -7.70
C GLY A 92 -8.26 26.23 -8.85
N ARG A 93 -8.00 25.78 -10.09
CA ARG A 93 -8.54 26.46 -11.27
C ARG A 93 -10.05 26.27 -11.27
N GLU A 94 -10.80 27.32 -11.02
CA GLU A 94 -12.24 27.35 -11.29
C GLU A 94 -12.44 27.10 -12.81
N GLY A 95 -13.20 26.06 -13.17
CA GLY A 95 -13.65 25.85 -14.55
C GLY A 95 -13.10 24.63 -15.31
N SER A 96 -12.15 23.84 -14.80
CA SER A 96 -11.81 22.55 -15.40
C SER A 96 -12.61 21.42 -14.77
N GLU A 97 -13.93 21.49 -14.93
CA GLU A 97 -14.84 20.49 -14.40
C GLU A 97 -14.89 19.20 -15.25
N ALA A 98 -13.74 18.55 -15.51
CA ALA A 98 -13.66 17.18 -16.07
C ALA A 98 -14.15 16.08 -15.08
N PRO A 99 -15.21 15.30 -15.35
CA PRO A 99 -15.86 14.39 -14.38
C PRO A 99 -14.87 13.49 -13.63
N ALA A 100 -15.16 13.10 -12.38
CA ALA A 100 -14.26 12.24 -11.59
C ALA A 100 -13.89 10.93 -12.33
N SER A 101 -14.76 10.45 -13.21
CA SER A 101 -14.53 9.35 -14.15
C SER A 101 -13.40 9.58 -15.17
N ASN A 102 -12.85 10.80 -15.28
CA ASN A 102 -11.72 11.10 -16.18
C ASN A 102 -10.36 10.70 -15.61
N LEU A 103 -10.28 10.28 -14.33
CA LEU A 103 -9.03 9.73 -13.81
C LEU A 103 -8.69 8.45 -14.58
N MET A 104 -7.51 8.44 -15.20
CA MET A 104 -6.98 7.23 -15.83
C MET A 104 -6.40 6.31 -14.76
N ALA A 105 -6.18 5.04 -15.11
CA ALA A 105 -5.52 4.08 -14.21
C ALA A 105 -4.19 4.62 -13.64
N LYS A 106 -3.39 5.31 -14.45
CA LYS A 106 -2.13 5.95 -14.00
C LYS A 106 -2.34 6.98 -12.88
N ASP A 107 -3.50 7.65 -12.86
CA ASP A 107 -3.79 8.68 -11.88
C ASP A 107 -4.21 8.09 -10.53
N HIS A 108 -4.94 6.97 -10.57
CA HIS A 108 -5.22 6.16 -9.39
C HIS A 108 -3.96 5.50 -8.84
N ILE A 109 -3.07 4.98 -9.70
CA ILE A 109 -1.76 4.45 -9.29
C ILE A 109 -0.95 5.53 -8.58
N GLN A 110 -0.87 6.74 -9.15
CA GLN A 110 -0.14 7.84 -8.53
C GLN A 110 -0.73 8.21 -7.15
N SER A 111 -2.06 8.26 -7.03
CA SER A 111 -2.74 8.48 -5.74
C SER A 111 -2.41 7.37 -4.73
N PHE A 112 -2.41 6.12 -5.18
CA PHE A 112 -2.05 4.99 -4.34
C PHE A 112 -0.61 5.07 -3.82
N LEU A 113 0.34 5.53 -4.64
CA LEU A 113 1.72 5.73 -4.20
C LEU A 113 1.85 6.83 -3.13
N PHE A 114 1.06 7.89 -3.22
CA PHE A 114 0.98 8.89 -2.14
C PHE A 114 0.47 8.26 -0.84
N ILE A 115 -0.61 7.47 -0.92
CA ILE A 115 -1.18 6.75 0.23
C ILE A 115 -0.12 5.81 0.86
N GLN A 116 0.57 5.01 0.04
CA GLN A 116 1.63 4.12 0.51
C GLN A 116 2.76 4.88 1.20
N LYS A 117 3.17 6.02 0.64
CA LYS A 117 4.20 6.86 1.25
C LYS A 117 3.74 7.43 2.60
N LEU A 118 2.47 7.82 2.75
CA LEU A 118 1.88 8.26 4.02
C LEU A 118 1.79 7.14 5.06
N MET A 119 1.65 5.90 4.61
CA MET A 119 1.71 4.72 5.49
C MET A 119 3.14 4.33 5.90
N GLY A 120 4.16 5.07 5.45
CA GLY A 120 5.56 4.80 5.75
C GLY A 120 6.21 3.78 4.82
N SER A 121 5.55 3.37 3.73
CA SER A 121 6.16 2.50 2.72
C SER A 121 7.33 3.20 2.04
N LYS A 122 8.45 2.48 1.88
CA LYS A 122 9.59 2.94 1.08
C LYS A 122 9.27 2.83 -0.41
N VAL A 123 8.57 3.84 -0.92
CA VAL A 123 8.30 4.02 -2.35
C VAL A 123 9.44 4.82 -2.96
N ASP A 124 10.57 4.17 -3.21
CA ASP A 124 11.71 4.76 -3.92
C ASP A 124 11.72 4.38 -5.41
N GLU A 125 12.60 5.01 -6.19
CA GLU A 125 12.74 4.76 -7.62
C GLU A 125 13.03 3.27 -7.91
N TYR A 126 13.84 2.62 -7.05
CA TYR A 126 14.15 1.21 -7.19
C TYR A 126 12.91 0.32 -7.05
N PHE A 127 12.03 0.61 -6.08
CA PHE A 127 10.76 -0.08 -5.89
C PHE A 127 9.88 0.01 -7.13
N ILE A 128 9.72 1.21 -7.69
CA ILE A 128 8.92 1.43 -8.91
C ILE A 128 9.51 0.67 -10.10
N SER A 129 10.82 0.83 -10.35
CA SER A 129 11.47 0.12 -11.46
C SER A 129 11.42 -1.41 -11.30
N ARG A 130 11.42 -1.93 -10.08
CA ARG A 130 11.26 -3.37 -9.82
C ARG A 130 9.87 -3.85 -10.24
N ILE A 131 8.82 -3.14 -9.84
CA ILE A 131 7.43 -3.47 -10.22
C ILE A 131 7.28 -3.46 -11.75
N GLU A 132 7.78 -2.43 -12.42
CA GLU A 132 7.71 -2.33 -13.88
C GLU A 132 8.40 -3.52 -14.58
N ARG A 133 9.59 -3.92 -14.11
CA ARG A 133 10.29 -5.10 -14.64
C ARG A 133 9.52 -6.39 -14.40
N ASP A 134 8.92 -6.55 -13.23
CA ASP A 134 8.18 -7.75 -12.88
C ASP A 134 6.89 -7.87 -13.70
N ILE A 135 6.15 -6.77 -13.88
CA ILE A 135 4.99 -6.69 -14.79
C ILE A 135 5.40 -7.02 -16.23
N ALA A 136 6.49 -6.44 -16.74
CA ALA A 136 6.95 -6.70 -18.10
C ALA A 136 7.31 -8.18 -18.33
N LYS A 137 7.92 -8.84 -17.34
CA LYS A 137 8.19 -10.27 -17.38
C LYS A 137 6.91 -11.10 -17.40
N LEU A 138 5.91 -10.72 -16.60
CA LEU A 138 4.62 -11.40 -16.55
C LEU A 138 3.90 -11.31 -17.90
N THR A 139 3.82 -10.12 -18.49
CA THR A 139 3.20 -9.92 -19.82
C THR A 139 3.90 -10.77 -20.87
N LYS A 140 5.25 -10.74 -20.92
CA LYS A 140 6.02 -11.56 -21.85
C LYS A 140 5.76 -13.07 -21.69
N ASN A 141 5.61 -13.54 -20.44
CA ASN A 141 5.32 -14.95 -20.18
C ASN A 141 3.91 -15.34 -20.64
N LEU A 142 2.92 -14.47 -20.46
CA LEU A 142 1.56 -14.68 -20.94
C LEU A 142 1.52 -14.77 -22.47
N ASP A 143 2.21 -13.87 -23.17
CA ASP A 143 2.30 -13.90 -24.63
C ASP A 143 2.86 -15.24 -25.13
N ASN A 144 3.92 -15.74 -24.47
CA ASN A 144 4.51 -17.05 -24.79
C ASN A 144 3.58 -18.24 -24.54
N LEU A 145 2.63 -18.13 -23.60
CA LEU A 145 1.62 -19.15 -23.33
C LEU A 145 0.50 -19.13 -24.38
N THR A 146 0.11 -17.94 -24.85
CA THR A 146 -0.95 -17.79 -25.87
C THR A 146 -0.50 -18.14 -27.30
N LEU A 147 0.81 -18.24 -27.52
CA LEU A 147 1.42 -18.62 -28.81
C LEU A 147 1.73 -20.13 -28.91
N ARG A 148 1.33 -20.94 -27.91
CA ARG A 148 1.38 -22.41 -27.94
C ARG A 148 0.00 -23.00 -28.13
#